data_AF-A0A0F2PM82-F1
#
_entry.id   AF-A0A0F2PM82-F1
#
_cell.length_a   1.000
_cell.length_b   1.000
_cell.length_c   1.000
_cell.angle_alpha   90.00
_cell.angle_beta   90.00
_cell.angle_gamma   90.00
#
_symmetry.space_group_name_H-M   'P 1'
#
loop_
_entity.id
_entity.type
_entity.pdbx_description
1 polymer ?
#
loop_
_entity_poly.entity_id
_entity_poly.type
_entity_poly.pdbx_seq_one_letter_code
_entity_poly.pdbx_strand_id
1 'polypeptide(L)'
;MLTLTLALVFIIRAGVFFVYWQNHADEPVEGWMTIRYVAHSYRVDPEIIHDALGLPKTGPDRRPLIKIAREQGQPLDALTSAIVEAIETDRARHGGP
;
A
#
# COMPACT_ATOMS: atom_id res chain seq x y z
N MET A 1 25.21 -14.46 -17.81
CA MET A 1 24.35 -13.26 -17.86
C MET A 1 22.91 -13.55 -17.47
N LEU A 2 22.22 -14.54 -18.08
CA LEU A 2 20.83 -14.90 -17.76
C LEU A 2 20.57 -15.28 -16.28
N THR A 3 21.52 -15.97 -15.64
CA THR A 3 21.40 -16.44 -14.25
C THR A 3 21.37 -15.31 -13.22
N LEU A 4 22.11 -14.22 -13.45
CA LEU A 4 22.09 -13.04 -12.57
C LEU A 4 20.73 -12.35 -12.62
N THR A 5 20.12 -12.25 -13.80
CA THR A 5 18.83 -11.60 -13.99
C THR A 5 17.71 -12.37 -13.31
N LEU A 6 17.72 -13.70 -13.43
CA LEU A 6 16.74 -14.55 -12.73
C LEU A 6 16.91 -14.46 -11.21
N ALA A 7 18.15 -14.49 -10.71
CA ALA A 7 18.42 -14.36 -9.28
C ALA A 7 17.90 -13.03 -8.72
N LEU A 8 18.13 -11.93 -9.44
CA LEU A 8 17.65 -10.60 -9.03
C LEU A 8 16.11 -10.56 -8.95
N VAL A 9 15.42 -11.11 -9.94
CA VAL A 9 13.95 -11.18 -9.95
C VAL A 9 13.42 -12.02 -8.80
N PHE A 10 14.06 -13.15 -8.50
CA PHE A 10 13.67 -14.00 -7.37
C PHE A 10 13.92 -13.34 -6.02
N ILE A 11 15.01 -12.60 -5.86
CA ILE A 11 15.32 -11.84 -4.63
C ILE A 11 14.27 -10.75 -4.40
N ILE A 12 13.91 -10.00 -5.44
CA ILE A 12 12.86 -8.98 -5.35
C ILE A 12 11.52 -9.64 -4.98
N ARG A 13 11.15 -10.75 -5.64
CA ARG A 13 9.90 -11.46 -5.33
C ARG A 13 9.88 -12.05 -3.92
N ALA A 14 10.99 -12.61 -3.45
CA ALA A 14 11.11 -13.16 -2.12
C ALA A 14 11.06 -12.07 -1.04
N GLY A 15 11.70 -10.91 -1.29
CA GLY A 15 11.60 -9.74 -0.41
C GLY A 15 10.17 -9.25 -0.29
N VAL A 16 9.47 -9.12 -1.42
CA VAL A 16 8.04 -8.74 -1.45
C VAL A 16 7.18 -9.78 -0.69
N PHE A 17 7.44 -11.07 -0.85
CA PHE A 17 6.69 -12.14 -0.17
C PHE A 17 6.99 -12.24 1.34
N PHE A 18 8.21 -11.93 1.75
CA PHE A 18 8.60 -11.95 3.17
C PHE A 18 8.02 -10.74 3.91
N VAL A 19 8.06 -9.56 3.30
CA VAL A 19 7.35 -8.36 3.78
C VAL A 19 5.84 -8.60 3.80
N TYR A 20 5.30 -9.30 2.79
CA TYR A 20 3.90 -9.76 2.75
C TYR A 20 3.54 -10.57 4.02
N TRP A 21 4.27 -11.63 4.37
CA TRP A 21 3.87 -12.48 5.51
C TRP A 21 3.97 -11.81 6.89
N GLN A 22 4.93 -10.90 7.11
CA GLN A 22 5.06 -10.22 8.41
C GLN A 22 3.97 -9.17 8.67
N ASN A 23 3.29 -8.66 7.64
CA ASN A 23 2.41 -7.50 7.75
C ASN A 23 0.90 -7.84 7.75
N HIS A 24 0.51 -9.13 7.72
CA HIS A 24 -0.89 -9.58 7.64
C HIS A 24 -1.57 -9.80 9.01
N ALA A 25 -1.00 -9.31 10.12
CA ALA A 25 -1.55 -9.57 11.45
C ALA A 25 -2.68 -8.62 11.88
N ASP A 26 -2.86 -7.46 11.24
CA ASP A 26 -3.87 -6.46 11.64
C ASP A 26 -4.82 -6.14 10.48
N GLU A 27 -6.09 -6.52 10.64
CA GLU A 27 -7.29 -6.33 9.79
C GLU A 27 -7.08 -6.17 8.27
N PRO A 28 -7.57 -7.10 7.43
CA PRO A 28 -7.37 -7.02 5.99
C PRO A 28 -8.06 -5.78 5.43
N VAL A 29 -7.27 -4.85 4.89
CA VAL A 29 -7.77 -3.77 4.05
C VAL A 29 -8.42 -4.41 2.83
N GLU A 30 -9.75 -4.42 2.83
CA GLU A 30 -10.53 -5.06 1.80
C GLU A 30 -10.58 -4.22 0.53
N GLY A 31 -10.58 -4.87 -0.64
CA GLY A 31 -10.54 -4.18 -1.94
C GLY A 31 -11.74 -3.27 -2.23
N TRP A 32 -12.86 -3.46 -1.52
CA TRP A 32 -14.04 -2.60 -1.62
C TRP A 32 -13.90 -1.30 -0.82
N MET A 33 -12.93 -1.20 0.10
CA MET A 33 -12.70 -0.01 0.90
C MET A 33 -12.20 1.14 0.02
N THR A 34 -12.58 2.37 0.39
CA THR A 34 -12.10 3.59 -0.26
C THR A 34 -10.91 4.15 0.50
N ILE A 35 -10.08 4.97 -0.18
CA ILE A 35 -8.93 5.65 0.46
C ILE A 35 -9.37 6.39 1.73
N ARG A 36 -10.49 7.12 1.66
CA ARG A 36 -11.03 7.84 2.82
C ARG A 36 -11.41 6.90 3.97
N TYR A 37 -12.00 5.75 3.68
CA TYR A 37 -12.39 4.79 4.71
C TYR A 37 -11.16 4.22 5.43
N VAL A 38 -10.14 3.85 4.67
CA VAL A 38 -8.88 3.34 5.23
C VAL A 38 -8.18 4.44 6.04
N ALA A 39 -8.04 5.66 5.50
CA ALA A 39 -7.46 6.78 6.22
C ALA A 39 -8.18 7.04 7.56
N HIS A 40 -9.51 6.99 7.55
CA HIS A 40 -10.31 7.16 8.75
C HIS A 40 -10.11 6.03 9.76
N SER A 41 -10.08 4.76 9.31
CA SER A 41 -9.85 3.59 10.17
C SER A 41 -8.50 3.66 10.90
N TYR A 42 -7.45 4.03 10.16
CA TYR A 42 -6.09 4.15 10.69
C TYR A 42 -5.80 5.51 11.34
N ARG A 43 -6.78 6.43 11.36
CA ARG A 43 -6.69 7.80 11.88
C ARG A 43 -5.51 8.61 11.30
N VAL A 44 -5.30 8.48 9.99
CA VAL A 44 -4.28 9.23 9.24
C VAL A 44 -4.91 10.20 8.27
N ASP A 45 -4.14 11.18 7.80
CA ASP A 45 -4.56 12.05 6.71
C ASP A 45 -4.65 11.24 5.40
N PRO A 46 -5.79 11.26 4.67
CA PRO A 46 -5.89 10.62 3.36
C PRO A 46 -4.85 11.11 2.36
N GLU A 47 -4.29 12.31 2.50
CA GLU A 47 -3.20 12.78 1.63
C GLU A 47 -1.96 11.88 1.68
N ILE A 48 -1.64 11.29 2.83
CA ILE A 48 -0.52 10.35 2.97
C ILE A 48 -0.73 9.14 2.06
N ILE A 49 -1.96 8.65 2.01
CA ILE A 49 -2.35 7.52 1.15
C ILE A 49 -2.30 7.94 -0.32
N HIS A 50 -2.76 9.14 -0.67
CA HIS A 50 -2.67 9.64 -2.03
C HIS A 50 -1.21 9.78 -2.50
N ASP A 51 -0.34 10.31 -1.65
CA ASP A 51 1.09 10.47 -1.94
C ASP A 51 1.80 9.12 -2.09
N ALA A 52 1.50 8.16 -1.22
CA ALA A 52 2.02 6.79 -1.29
C ALA A 52 1.62 6.08 -2.59
N LEU A 53 0.40 6.32 -3.07
CA LEU A 53 -0.14 5.73 -4.29
C LEU A 53 0.16 6.54 -5.55
N GLY A 54 0.83 7.69 -5.43
CA GLY A 54 1.10 8.60 -6.55
C GLY A 54 -0.18 9.12 -7.23
N LEU A 55 -1.29 9.21 -6.49
CA LEU A 55 -2.57 9.66 -7.02
C LEU A 55 -2.62 11.18 -7.09
N PRO A 56 -3.25 11.77 -8.12
CA PRO A 56 -3.37 13.21 -8.21
C PRO A 56 -4.19 13.76 -7.03
N LYS A 57 -3.71 14.83 -6.39
CA LYS A 57 -4.39 15.56 -5.31
C LYS A 57 -5.56 16.43 -5.82
N THR A 58 -6.36 15.89 -6.75
CA THR A 58 -7.47 16.61 -7.40
C THR A 58 -8.76 16.62 -6.56
N GLY A 59 -8.73 16.02 -5.38
CA GLY A 59 -9.85 15.98 -4.45
C GLY A 59 -10.09 14.57 -3.89
N PRO A 60 -11.19 14.39 -3.15
CA PRO A 60 -11.47 13.14 -2.46
C PRO A 60 -11.74 12.00 -3.45
N ASP A 61 -10.88 10.99 -3.42
CA ASP A 61 -11.05 9.79 -4.23
C ASP A 61 -12.15 8.90 -3.63
N ARG A 62 -13.17 8.61 -4.45
CA ARG A 62 -14.29 7.74 -4.09
C ARG A 62 -14.16 6.35 -4.70
N ARG A 63 -13.09 6.09 -5.45
CA ARG A 63 -12.86 4.77 -6.06
C ARG A 63 -12.50 3.76 -4.96
N PRO A 64 -13.00 2.53 -5.06
CA PRO A 64 -12.54 1.45 -4.20
C PRO A 64 -11.10 1.07 -4.57
N LEU A 65 -10.33 0.60 -3.59
CA LEU A 65 -8.92 0.24 -3.75
C LEU A 65 -8.70 -0.78 -4.88
N ILE A 66 -9.62 -1.73 -5.06
CA ILE A 66 -9.55 -2.71 -6.15
C ILE A 66 -9.60 -2.06 -7.54
N LYS A 67 -10.29 -0.92 -7.67
CA LYS A 67 -10.35 -0.19 -8.95
C LYS A 67 -9.04 0.55 -9.20
N ILE A 68 -8.48 1.17 -8.16
CA ILE A 68 -7.19 1.85 -8.22
C ILE A 68 -6.08 0.86 -8.57
N ALA A 69 -6.05 -0.30 -7.91
CA ALA A 69 -5.12 -1.39 -8.19
C ALA A 69 -5.19 -1.83 -9.67
N ARG A 70 -6.41 -2.04 -10.18
CA ARG A 70 -6.63 -2.36 -11.61
C ARG A 70 -6.15 -1.26 -12.55
N GLU A 71 -6.43 0.00 -12.25
CA GLU A 71 -6.03 1.13 -13.09
C GLU A 71 -4.50 1.33 -13.11
N GLN A 72 -3.82 0.98 -12.01
CA GLN A 72 -2.36 0.99 -11.91
C GLN A 72 -1.70 -0.30 -12.43
N GLY A 73 -2.47 -1.33 -12.81
CA GLY A 73 -1.95 -2.62 -13.22
C GLY A 73 -1.22 -3.38 -12.09
N GLN A 74 -1.52 -3.05 -10.84
CA GLN A 74 -0.89 -3.65 -9.66
C GLN A 74 -1.87 -4.59 -8.93
N PRO A 75 -1.36 -5.64 -8.25
CA PRO A 75 -2.19 -6.45 -7.39
C PRO A 75 -2.68 -5.62 -6.19
N LEU A 76 -3.92 -5.88 -5.75
CA LEU A 76 -4.52 -5.19 -4.61
C LEU A 76 -3.63 -5.28 -3.36
N ASP A 77 -3.00 -6.43 -3.14
CA ASP A 77 -2.16 -6.66 -1.95
C ASP A 77 -0.91 -5.77 -1.94
N ALA A 78 -0.34 -5.48 -3.12
CA ALA A 78 0.79 -4.55 -3.23
C ALA A 78 0.33 -3.11 -2.94
N LEU A 79 -0.85 -2.74 -3.42
CA LEU A 79 -1.47 -1.45 -3.12
C LEU A 79 -1.69 -1.30 -1.61
N THR A 80 -2.33 -2.28 -0.98
CA THR A 80 -2.57 -2.31 0.48
C THR A 80 -1.26 -2.23 1.27
N SER A 81 -0.24 -2.99 0.85
CA SER A 81 1.07 -2.99 1.53
C SER A 81 1.71 -1.60 1.51
N ALA A 82 1.68 -0.92 0.36
CA ALA A 82 2.21 0.44 0.23
C ALA A 82 1.45 1.45 1.11
N ILE A 83 0.13 1.28 1.25
CA ILE A 83 -0.70 2.12 2.12
C ILE A 83 -0.30 1.93 3.59
N VAL A 84 -0.20 0.67 4.05
CA VAL A 84 0.18 0.35 5.44
C VAL A 84 1.60 0.84 5.73
N GLU A 85 2.55 0.62 4.83
CA GLU A 85 3.92 1.12 4.97
C GLU A 85 3.98 2.64 5.10
N ALA A 86 3.19 3.37 4.29
CA ALA A 86 3.10 4.82 4.39
C ALA A 86 2.50 5.27 5.73
N ILE A 87 1.47 4.59 6.23
CA ILE A 87 0.86 4.84 7.54
C ILE A 87 1.87 4.62 8.66
N GLU A 88 2.58 3.50 8.67
CA GLU A 88 3.59 3.19 9.69
C GLU A 88 4.77 4.18 9.64
N THR A 89 5.20 4.57 8.44
CA THR A 89 6.23 5.58 8.27
C THR A 89 5.77 6.95 8.79
N ASP A 90 4.51 7.31 8.55
CA ASP A 90 3.93 8.55 9.06
C ASP A 90 3.82 8.55 10.59
N ARG A 91 3.36 7.44 11.19
CA ARG A 91 3.34 7.24 12.64
C ARG A 91 4.72 7.35 13.27
N ALA A 92 5.72 6.74 12.64
CA ALA A 92 7.12 6.82 13.11
C ALA A 92 7.69 8.24 13.02
N ARG A 93 7.28 9.05 12.03
CA ARG A 93 7.70 10.45 11.87
C ARG A 93 6.99 11.40 12.82
N HIS A 94 5.68 11.21 13.01
CA HIS A 94 4.86 12.09 13.83
C HIS A 94 4.90 11.72 15.31
N GLY A 95 5.50 10.58 15.69
CA GLY A 95 5.81 10.23 17.07
C GLY A 95 4.63 10.47 18.00
N GLY A 96 3.56 9.69 17.86
CA GLY A 96 2.44 9.80 18.80
C GLY A 96 1.60 8.54 18.87
N PRO A 97 1.10 8.17 20.06
CA PRO A 97 0.37 9.07 20.96
C PRO A 97 1.21 10.10 21.73
#